data_AF-A0A1Q6DWY4-F1
#
_entry.id   AF-A0A1Q6DWY4-F1
#
_cell.length_a   1.000
_cell.length_b   1.000
_cell.length_c   1.000
_cell.angle_alpha   90.00
_cell.angle_beta   90.00
_cell.angle_gamma   90.00
#
_symmetry.space_group_name_H-M   'P 1'
#
loop_
_entity.id
_entity.type
_entity.pdbx_description
1 polymer ?
#
loop_
_entity_poly.entity_id
_entity_poly.type
_entity_poly.pdbx_seq_one_letter_code
_entity_poly.pdbx_strand_id
1 'polypeptide(L)'
;MIETKKFSFDSVDTEEDTAIATDTNGRVIPDIQAGNRVYEVETLYSSGKPLSKIKGTIEKYKEEGLNPEINIVLKNLDAFFRYKELKDLQRDIKEDWSLDIKFKVPHLPEKRLVSVNTIADITTNF
;
A
#
# COMPACT_ATOMS: atom_id res chain seq x y z
N MET A 1 -11.50 7.66 -4.99
CA MET A 1 -11.08 9.07 -5.05
C MET A 1 -10.38 9.41 -3.74
N ILE A 2 -9.05 9.57 -3.74
CA ILE A 2 -8.27 9.94 -2.55
C ILE A 2 -8.22 11.47 -2.49
N GLU A 3 -9.37 12.10 -2.26
CA GLU A 3 -9.39 13.48 -1.76
C GLU A 3 -9.53 13.39 -0.25
N THR A 4 -8.45 13.70 0.46
CA THR A 4 -8.53 13.93 1.90
C THR A 4 -7.94 15.31 2.17
N LYS A 5 -8.31 15.93 3.29
CA LYS A 5 -7.77 17.24 3.74
C LYS A 5 -6.23 17.32 3.81
N LYS A 6 -5.52 16.22 3.53
CA LYS A 6 -4.08 16.05 3.73
C LYS A 6 -3.27 16.09 2.43
N PHE A 7 -3.86 15.80 1.27
CA PHE A 7 -3.20 15.81 -0.04
C PHE A 7 -4.18 16.26 -1.13
N SER A 8 -3.76 17.21 -1.97
CA SER A 8 -4.49 17.57 -3.19
C SER A 8 -4.10 16.65 -4.33
N PHE A 9 -4.96 16.52 -5.35
CA PHE A 9 -4.67 15.68 -6.51
C PHE A 9 -3.34 16.05 -7.19
N ASP A 10 -3.09 17.35 -7.37
CA ASP A 10 -1.85 17.87 -7.97
C ASP A 10 -0.58 17.64 -7.13
N SER A 11 -0.70 17.11 -5.91
CA SER A 11 0.43 16.85 -5.00
C SER A 11 0.82 15.37 -4.95
N VAL A 12 0.26 14.57 -5.85
CA VAL A 12 0.39 13.12 -5.88
C VAL A 12 0.84 12.70 -7.27
N ASP A 13 1.95 11.95 -7.30
CA ASP A 13 2.46 11.32 -8.51
C ASP A 13 2.14 9.83 -8.48
N THR A 14 2.03 9.21 -9.65
CA THR A 14 1.70 7.77 -9.78
C THR A 14 2.70 7.07 -10.67
N GLU A 15 3.03 5.82 -10.35
CA GLU A 15 3.87 4.95 -11.17
C GLU A 15 5.18 5.62 -11.64
N GLU A 16 5.42 5.67 -12.95
CA GLU A 16 6.65 6.17 -13.58
C GLU A 16 6.86 7.69 -13.40
N ASP A 17 5.79 8.44 -13.12
CA ASP A 17 5.86 9.89 -12.92
C ASP A 17 6.35 10.27 -11.52
N THR A 18 6.56 9.29 -10.64
CA THR A 18 7.02 9.54 -9.28
C THR A 18 8.50 9.97 -9.25
N ALA A 19 8.84 10.82 -8.27
CA ALA A 19 10.22 11.24 -8.06
C ALA A 19 11.15 10.05 -7.81
N ILE A 20 10.70 9.04 -7.06
CA ILE A 20 11.46 7.82 -6.80
C ILE A 20 11.71 7.01 -8.10
N ALA A 21 10.73 6.90 -8.98
CA ALA A 21 10.93 6.25 -10.27
C ALA A 21 11.97 6.99 -11.11
N THR A 22 11.94 8.32 -11.11
CA THR A 22 12.94 9.14 -11.79
C THR A 22 14.34 8.97 -11.18
N ASP A 23 14.47 9.12 -9.85
CA ASP A 23 15.75 9.08 -9.14
C ASP A 23 16.42 7.69 -9.20
N THR A 24 15.62 6.63 -9.24
CA THR A 24 16.12 5.25 -9.37
C THR A 24 16.21 4.77 -10.82
N ASN A 25 15.90 5.64 -11.79
CA ASN A 25 15.86 5.30 -13.22
C ASN A 25 14.99 4.05 -13.50
N GLY A 26 13.82 4.02 -12.87
CA GLY A 26 12.79 2.98 -13.00
C GLY A 26 13.04 1.69 -12.21
N ARG A 27 14.10 1.61 -11.38
CA ARG A 27 14.34 0.39 -10.56
C ARG A 27 13.32 0.23 -9.44
N VAL A 28 12.80 1.33 -8.91
CA VAL A 28 11.71 1.36 -7.94
C VAL A 28 10.61 2.25 -8.50
N ILE A 29 9.43 1.67 -8.70
CA ILE A 29 8.25 2.37 -9.20
C ILE A 29 7.15 2.19 -8.16
N PRO A 30 6.93 3.18 -7.28
CA PRO A 30 5.79 3.20 -6.37
C PRO A 30 4.48 3.30 -7.15
N ASP A 31 3.41 2.66 -6.68
CA ASP A 31 2.08 2.91 -7.28
C ASP A 31 1.67 4.38 -7.13
N ILE A 32 1.91 4.96 -5.95
CA ILE A 32 1.58 6.35 -5.63
C ILE A 32 2.67 6.96 -4.73
N GLN A 33 3.10 8.18 -5.04
CA GLN A 33 3.98 8.98 -4.19
C GLN A 33 3.33 10.32 -3.81
N ALA A 34 3.43 10.70 -2.54
CA ALA A 34 3.00 12.00 -2.02
C ALA A 34 4.04 12.54 -1.03
N GLY A 35 4.93 13.40 -1.51
CA GLY A 35 6.11 13.84 -0.77
C GLY A 35 7.04 12.66 -0.45
N ASN A 36 7.39 12.46 0.82
CA ASN A 36 8.20 11.31 1.28
C ASN A 36 7.37 10.05 1.59
N ARG A 37 6.06 10.05 1.29
CA ARG A 37 5.20 8.88 1.49
C ARG A 37 5.03 8.15 0.17
N VAL A 38 5.15 6.83 0.22
CA VAL A 38 4.76 5.95 -0.88
C VAL A 38 3.60 5.08 -0.45
N TYR A 39 2.71 4.77 -1.38
CA TYR A 39 1.61 3.85 -1.18
C TYR A 39 1.72 2.75 -2.21
N GLU A 40 1.75 1.50 -1.72
CA GLU A 40 1.80 0.30 -2.55
C GLU A 40 0.52 -0.49 -2.32
N VAL A 41 -0.24 -0.73 -3.38
CA VAL A 41 -1.51 -1.44 -3.35
C VAL A 41 -1.24 -2.92 -3.55
N GLU A 42 -1.33 -3.69 -2.47
CA GLU A 42 -1.02 -5.11 -2.47
C GLU A 42 -2.27 -5.98 -2.35
N THR A 43 -2.33 -7.01 -3.18
CA THR A 43 -3.38 -8.03 -3.14
C THR A 43 -2.79 -9.38 -2.76
N LEU A 44 -3.34 -10.01 -1.73
CA LEU A 44 -2.82 -11.27 -1.19
C LEU A 44 -3.58 -12.48 -1.74
N TYR A 45 -3.60 -12.63 -3.07
CA TYR A 45 -4.17 -13.81 -3.71
C TYR A 45 -3.18 -14.98 -3.70
N SER A 46 -3.25 -15.87 -2.70
CA SER A 46 -2.88 -17.31 -2.82
C SER A 46 -2.57 -17.98 -1.47
N SER A 47 -2.72 -19.31 -1.47
CA SER A 47 -2.43 -20.27 -0.39
C SER A 47 -0.93 -20.54 -0.13
N GLY A 48 -0.02 -19.77 -0.73
CA GLY A 48 1.43 -20.02 -0.67
C GLY A 48 2.15 -19.20 0.41
N LYS A 49 2.61 -18.00 0.03
CA LYS A 49 3.42 -17.11 0.90
C LYS A 49 3.11 -15.63 0.60
N PRO A 50 1.89 -15.14 0.84
CA PRO A 50 1.52 -13.77 0.43
C PRO A 50 2.38 -12.66 1.07
N LEU A 51 2.96 -12.91 2.25
CA LEU A 51 3.88 -11.96 2.90
C LEU A 51 5.20 -11.80 2.15
N SER A 52 5.64 -12.81 1.38
CA SER A 52 6.89 -12.68 0.61
C SER A 52 6.77 -11.65 -0.50
N LYS A 53 5.55 -11.45 -1.04
CA LYS A 53 5.29 -10.40 -2.03
C LYS A 53 5.51 -9.02 -1.40
N ILE A 54 4.87 -8.77 -0.26
CA ILE A 54 5.03 -7.51 0.51
C ILE A 54 6.50 -7.28 0.84
N LYS A 55 7.19 -8.32 1.32
CA LYS A 55 8.62 -8.24 1.65
C LYS A 55 9.46 -7.85 0.43
N GLY A 56 9.21 -8.48 -0.72
CA GLY A 56 9.90 -8.14 -1.98
C GLY A 56 9.62 -6.71 -2.43
N THR A 57 8.39 -6.22 -2.27
CA THR A 57 8.06 -4.81 -2.55
C THR A 57 8.88 -3.86 -1.68
N ILE A 58 8.96 -4.12 -0.37
CA ILE A 58 9.76 -3.30 0.57
C ILE A 58 11.27 -3.42 0.30
N GLU A 59 11.73 -4.61 -0.10
CA GLU A 59 13.14 -4.90 -0.34
C GLU A 59 13.72 -4.03 -1.47
N LYS A 60 12.94 -3.76 -2.52
CA LYS A 60 13.35 -2.85 -3.60
C LYS A 60 13.77 -1.46 -3.09
N TYR A 61 13.01 -0.89 -2.14
CA TYR A 61 13.34 0.40 -1.54
C TYR A 61 14.64 0.33 -0.73
N LYS A 62 14.82 -0.76 0.02
CA LYS A 62 16.04 -1.00 0.80
C LYS A 62 17.27 -1.13 -0.09
N GLU A 63 17.18 -1.90 -1.18
CA GLU A 63 18.29 -2.15 -2.11
C GLU A 63 18.77 -0.86 -2.78
N GLU A 64 17.86 0.06 -3.09
CA GLU A 64 18.19 1.40 -3.60
C GLU A 64 18.59 2.41 -2.51
N GLY A 65 18.67 1.99 -1.23
CA GLY A 65 19.03 2.88 -0.12
C GLY A 65 17.99 3.96 0.19
N LEU A 66 16.75 3.77 -0.25
CA LEU A 66 15.65 4.71 -0.04
C LEU A 66 15.05 4.53 1.35
N ASN A 67 14.58 5.63 1.95
CA ASN A 67 13.90 5.60 3.25
C ASN A 67 12.59 6.42 3.27
N PRO A 68 11.63 6.15 2.35
CA PRO A 68 10.31 6.76 2.41
C PRO A 68 9.47 6.16 3.55
N GLU A 69 8.40 6.85 3.93
CA GLU A 69 7.33 6.27 4.75
C GLU A 69 6.48 5.35 3.86
N ILE A 70 6.70 4.04 3.94
CA ILE A 70 6.05 3.04 3.08
C ILE A 70 4.67 2.67 3.64
N ASN A 71 3.61 2.89 2.87
CA ASN A 71 2.25 2.54 3.23
C ASN A 71 1.75 1.40 2.34
N ILE A 72 1.64 0.19 2.90
CA ILE A 72 1.09 -0.97 2.17
C ILE A 72 -0.43 -0.96 2.33
N VAL A 73 -1.15 -0.72 1.25
CA VAL A 73 -2.61 -0.71 1.19
C VAL A 73 -3.12 -2.08 0.81
N LEU A 74 -3.88 -2.71 1.71
CA LEU A 74 -4.43 -4.05 1.54
C LEU A 74 -5.95 -4.01 1.44
N LYS A 75 -6.53 -5.05 0.83
CA LYS A 75 -7.97 -5.31 0.94
C LYS A 75 -8.35 -5.61 2.39
N ASN A 76 -9.54 -5.17 2.80
CA ASN A 76 -10.00 -5.29 4.18
C ASN A 76 -9.98 -6.74 4.70
N LEU A 77 -10.44 -7.69 3.88
CA LEU A 77 -10.45 -9.11 4.25
C LEU A 77 -9.04 -9.69 4.35
N ASP A 78 -8.13 -9.33 3.44
CA ASP A 78 -6.73 -9.79 3.48
C ASP A 78 -6.04 -9.31 4.76
N ALA A 79 -6.20 -8.03 5.10
CA ALA A 79 -5.67 -7.46 6.32
C ALA A 79 -6.27 -8.09 7.58
N PHE A 80 -7.57 -8.40 7.56
CA PHE A 80 -8.26 -9.06 8.68
C PHE A 80 -7.73 -10.49 8.89
N PHE A 81 -7.72 -11.32 7.84
CA PHE A 81 -7.29 -12.72 7.94
C PHE A 81 -5.81 -12.86 8.28
N ARG A 82 -4.98 -11.88 7.91
CA ARG A 82 -3.53 -11.91 8.08
C ARG A 82 -3.02 -10.95 9.16
N TYR A 83 -3.90 -10.40 10.00
CA TYR A 83 -3.54 -9.31 10.91
C TYR A 83 -2.29 -9.59 11.74
N LYS A 84 -2.22 -10.77 12.37
CA LYS A 84 -1.07 -11.17 13.19
C LYS A 84 0.22 -11.23 12.36
N GLU A 85 0.19 -11.92 11.23
CA GLU A 85 1.30 -12.06 10.31
C GLU A 85 1.83 -10.71 9.79
N LEU A 86 0.91 -9.77 9.52
CA LEU A 86 1.28 -8.41 9.10
C LEU A 86 1.93 -7.62 10.24
N LYS A 87 1.45 -7.77 11.48
CA LYS A 87 2.08 -7.15 12.66
C LYS A 87 3.47 -7.71 12.93
N ASP A 88 3.65 -9.01 12.77
CA ASP A 88 4.95 -9.66 12.89
C ASP A 88 5.90 -9.16 11.80
N LEU A 89 5.47 -9.17 10.53
CA LEU A 89 6.26 -8.61 9.42
C LEU A 89 6.63 -7.13 9.65
N GLN A 90 5.70 -6.30 10.15
CA GLN A 90 5.97 -4.90 10.46
C GLN A 90 7.12 -4.74 11.47
N ARG A 91 7.13 -5.59 12.50
CA ARG A 91 8.19 -5.59 13.52
C ARG A 91 9.51 -6.06 12.91
N ASP A 92 9.48 -7.19 12.20
CA ASP A 92 10.68 -7.80 11.61
C ASP A 92 11.36 -6.83 10.61
N ILE A 93 10.59 -6.14 9.78
CA ILE A 93 11.11 -5.12 8.85
C ILE A 93 11.73 -3.93 9.61
N LYS A 94 11.11 -3.51 10.72
CA LYS A 94 11.65 -2.40 11.51
C LYS A 94 12.95 -2.77 12.20
N GLU A 95 13.02 -3.98 12.76
CA GLU A 95 14.20 -4.49 13.48
C GLU A 95 15.35 -4.82 12.51
N ASP A 96 15.06 -5.54 11.43
CA ASP A 96 16.09 -6.03 10.52
C ASP A 96 16.57 -4.94 9.55
N TRP A 97 15.66 -4.09 9.06
CA TRP A 97 15.92 -3.17 7.94
C TRP A 97 15.83 -1.70 8.33
N SER A 98 15.47 -1.38 9.58
CA SER A 98 15.28 0.00 10.08
C SER A 98 14.21 0.83 9.35
N LEU A 99 13.47 0.25 8.40
CA LEU A 99 12.40 0.91 7.65
C LEU A 99 11.10 1.00 8.47
N ASP A 100 10.38 2.12 8.36
CA ASP A 100 9.05 2.27 8.95
C ASP A 100 7.97 2.00 7.89
N ILE A 101 7.26 0.88 8.06
CA ILE A 101 6.16 0.49 7.18
C ILE A 101 4.82 0.58 7.92
N LYS A 102 3.75 0.93 7.19
CA LYS A 102 2.40 1.02 7.74
C LYS A 102 1.42 0.25 6.87
N PHE A 103 0.74 -0.73 7.45
CA PHE A 103 -0.38 -1.40 6.80
C PHE A 103 -1.64 -0.54 6.90
N LYS A 104 -2.34 -0.37 5.77
CA LYS A 104 -3.58 0.40 5.63
C LYS A 104 -4.64 -0.44 4.95
N VAL A 105 -5.90 -0.14 5.24
CA VAL A 105 -7.06 -0.69 4.52
C VAL A 105 -7.96 0.46 4.09
N PRO A 106 -8.65 0.34 2.94
CA PRO A 106 -9.71 1.27 2.58
C PRO A 106 -10.77 1.37 3.68
N HIS A 107 -11.01 2.60 4.14
CA HIS A 107 -12.12 2.87 5.04
C HIS A 107 -13.39 3.04 4.22
N LEU A 108 -14.29 2.06 4.32
CA LEU A 108 -15.62 2.14 3.72
C LEU A 108 -16.56 2.78 4.77
N PRO A 109 -17.08 3.99 4.55
CA PRO A 109 -17.80 4.76 5.58
C PRO A 109 -19.24 4.28 5.84
N GLU A 110 -19.64 3.13 5.30
CA GLU A 110 -21.02 2.68 5.37
C GLU A 110 -21.39 2.28 6.81
N LYS A 111 -22.40 2.96 7.35
CA LYS A 111 -22.83 2.79 8.75
C LYS A 111 -23.90 1.70 8.90
N ARG A 112 -24.31 1.07 7.80
CA ARG A 112 -25.37 0.07 7.75
C ARG A 112 -24.87 -1.21 7.08
N LEU A 113 -25.54 -2.31 7.35
CA LEU A 113 -25.34 -3.52 6.56
C LEU A 113 -25.92 -3.27 5.17
N VAL A 114 -25.08 -3.39 4.15
CA VAL A 114 -25.49 -3.30 2.74
C VAL A 114 -25.57 -4.69 2.14
N SER A 115 -26.54 -4.88 1.24
CA SER A 115 -26.66 -6.12 0.49
C SER A 115 -25.43 -6.30 -0.39
N VAL A 116 -25.00 -7.55 -0.58
CA VAL A 116 -23.92 -7.89 -1.53
C VAL A 116 -24.25 -7.40 -2.94
N ASN A 117 -25.53 -7.37 -3.32
CA ASN A 117 -25.96 -6.87 -4.63
C ASN A 117 -25.66 -5.37 -4.81
N THR A 118 -25.65 -4.59 -3.73
CA THR A 118 -25.33 -3.16 -3.76
C THR A 118 -23.85 -2.90 -4.07
N ILE A 119 -22.97 -3.88 -3.89
CA ILE A 119 -21.53 -3.75 -4.17
C ILE A 119 -21.28 -3.63 -5.69
N ALA A 120 -22.11 -4.25 -6.53
CA ALA A 120 -21.97 -4.20 -8.00
C ALA A 120 -22.13 -2.78 -8.57
N ASP A 121 -22.97 -1.95 -7.92
CA ASP A 121 -23.25 -0.57 -8.34
C ASP A 121 -22.12 0.40 -7.92
N ILE A 122 -21.32 0.02 -6.93
CA ILE A 122 -20.17 0.81 -6.47
C ILE A 122 -18.99 0.62 -7.42
N THR A 123 -18.85 -0.55 -8.04
CA THR A 123 -17.73 -0.87 -8.96
C THR A 123 -17.90 -0.34 -10.39
N THR A 124 -19.08 0.16 -10.76
CA THR A 124 -19.38 0.65 -12.12
C THR A 124 -19.36 2.17 -12.27
N ASN A 125 -19.16 2.91 -11.17
CA ASN A 125 -19.08 4.37 -11.16
C ASN A 125 -17.64 4.90 -10.90
N PHE A 126 -16.62 4.11 -11.22
CA PHE A 126 -15.23 4.53 -11.26
C PHE A 126 -14.74 4.63 -12.70
#